data_AF-A0A9D2FAM1-F1
#
_entry.id   AF-A0A9D2FAM1-F1
#
_cell.length_a   1.000
_cell.length_b   1.000
_cell.length_c   1.000
_cell.angle_alpha   90.00
_cell.angle_beta   90.00
_cell.angle_gamma   90.00
#
_symmetry.space_group_name_H-M   'P 1'
#
loop_
_entity.id
_entity.type
_entity.pdbx_description
1 polymer ?
#
loop_
_entity_poly.entity_id
_entity_poly.type
_entity_poly.pdbx_seq_one_letter_code
_entity_poly.pdbx_strand_id
1 'polypeptide(L)'
;MVPFTEFIHDCESSEDVRITHAILCSQDKVFAKYVKYPYKMDSLKLFFSMTKSFASFAIGIASDLGLLNIDDYIVQYFEDELPQSPDQNLDKVTIRHLLTMSSGIHDNTYGELVGQDHWIKAFLRQVFPHEPGTHYRYSTHGSHMLSAIITKVSGLSLTDSRRSCGNKQGCGNGQPCLLAGLSKR
;
A
#
# COMPACT_ATOMS: atom_id res chain seq x y z
N MET A 1 19.17 1.18 29.56
CA MET A 1 18.97 0.92 28.11
C MET A 1 19.09 -0.57 27.94
N VAL A 2 18.05 -1.25 27.42
CA VAL A 2 18.08 -2.70 27.21
C VAL A 2 18.93 -3.00 25.98
N PRO A 3 19.99 -3.83 26.06
CA PRO A 3 20.76 -4.27 24.91
C PRO A 3 19.88 -4.98 23.88
N PHE A 4 20.19 -4.82 22.59
CA PHE A 4 19.45 -5.49 21.52
C PHE A 4 19.41 -7.02 21.71
N THR A 5 20.49 -7.62 22.19
CA THR A 5 20.55 -9.07 22.46
C THR A 5 19.60 -9.51 23.56
N GLU A 6 19.42 -8.70 24.61
CA GLU A 6 18.49 -8.97 25.70
C GLU A 6 17.04 -8.85 25.20
N PHE A 7 16.73 -7.81 24.42
CA PHE A 7 15.43 -7.69 23.76
C PHE A 7 15.08 -8.89 22.87
N ILE A 8 16.04 -9.39 22.07
CA ILE A 8 15.83 -10.58 21.24
C ILE A 8 15.61 -11.83 22.11
N HIS A 9 16.38 -11.99 23.19
CA HIS A 9 16.21 -13.09 24.12
C HIS A 9 14.82 -13.08 24.77
N ASP A 10 14.34 -11.92 25.20
CA ASP A 10 13.02 -11.75 25.78
C ASP A 10 11.91 -12.08 24.77
N CYS A 11 12.09 -11.65 23.52
CA CYS A 11 11.17 -11.99 22.42
C CYS A 11 11.15 -13.49 22.10
N GLU A 12 12.29 -14.17 22.18
CA GLU A 12 12.40 -15.62 21.95
C GLU A 12 11.84 -16.45 23.11
N SER A 13 11.87 -15.90 24.33
CA SER A 13 11.41 -16.56 25.55
C SER A 13 9.92 -16.32 25.83
N SER A 14 9.29 -15.37 25.12
CA SER A 14 7.87 -15.07 25.22
C SER A 14 7.02 -16.09 24.44
N GLU A 15 5.92 -16.56 25.03
CA GLU A 15 4.94 -17.40 24.33
C GLU A 15 4.06 -16.61 23.35
N ASP A 16 3.93 -15.30 23.58
CA ASP A 16 3.04 -14.40 22.83
C ASP A 16 3.70 -13.79 21.59
N VAL A 17 5.04 -13.76 21.55
CA VAL A 17 5.81 -13.10 20.49
C VAL A 17 6.54 -14.13 19.65
N ARG A 18 6.38 -14.02 18.32
CA ARG A 18 7.14 -14.82 17.35
C ARG A 18 7.99 -13.91 16.49
N ILE A 19 9.21 -13.66 16.95
CA ILE A 19 10.20 -12.92 16.18
C ILE A 19 10.89 -13.86 15.18
N THR A 20 11.08 -13.39 13.94
CA THR A 20 11.88 -14.12 12.95
C THR A 20 13.03 -13.29 12.41
N HIS A 21 12.84 -11.98 12.32
CA HIS A 21 13.82 -11.02 11.82
C HIS A 21 13.72 -9.75 12.65
N ALA A 22 14.85 -9.15 12.98
CA ALA A 22 14.92 -7.79 13.50
C ALA A 22 16.19 -7.10 13.00
N ILE A 23 16.07 -5.81 12.72
CA ILE A 23 17.18 -4.97 12.31
C ILE A 23 17.12 -3.70 13.15
N LEU A 24 18.18 -3.39 13.86
CA LEU A 24 18.35 -2.12 14.55
C LEU A 24 19.25 -1.23 13.70
N CYS A 25 18.69 -0.14 13.19
CA CYS A 25 19.40 0.86 12.42
C CYS A 25 19.17 2.26 13.01
N SER A 26 20.14 3.14 12.78
CA SER A 26 20.00 4.58 13.01
C SER A 26 20.76 5.30 11.92
N GLN A 27 20.13 6.31 11.33
CA GLN A 27 20.63 7.02 10.14
C GLN A 27 20.96 6.03 9.02
N ASP A 28 22.21 6.02 8.55
CA ASP A 28 22.74 5.17 7.49
C ASP A 28 23.43 3.90 8.02
N LYS A 29 23.43 3.68 9.34
CA LYS A 29 24.15 2.57 9.98
C LYS A 29 23.20 1.51 10.53
N VAL A 30 23.55 0.25 10.25
CA VAL A 30 22.94 -0.92 10.89
C VAL A 30 23.79 -1.34 12.07
N PHE A 31 23.23 -1.28 13.27
CA PHE A 31 23.91 -1.61 14.52
C PHE A 31 23.78 -3.09 14.88
N ALA A 32 22.64 -3.70 14.57
CA ALA A 32 22.41 -5.11 14.82
C ALA A 32 21.40 -5.71 13.85
N LYS A 33 21.54 -7.01 13.62
CA LYS A 33 20.61 -7.84 12.85
C LYS A 33 20.38 -9.14 13.59
N TYR A 34 19.15 -9.62 13.56
CA TYR A 34 18.76 -10.92 14.08
C TYR A 34 17.94 -11.66 13.02
N VAL A 35 18.22 -12.95 12.85
CA VAL A 35 17.42 -13.87 12.05
C VAL A 35 17.34 -15.19 12.79
N LYS A 36 16.11 -15.68 12.96
CA LYS A 36 15.84 -16.97 13.55
C LYS A 36 16.10 -18.09 12.54
N TYR A 37 16.87 -19.11 12.92
CA TYR A 37 16.97 -20.35 12.13
C TYR A 37 15.58 -21.01 11.99
N PRO A 38 15.17 -21.54 10.82
CA PRO A 38 15.95 -21.78 9.60
C PRO A 38 15.89 -20.64 8.57
N TYR A 39 15.39 -19.46 8.94
CA TYR A 39 15.33 -18.34 8.02
C TYR A 39 16.72 -17.77 7.71
N LYS A 40 16.83 -17.12 6.55
CA LYS A 40 17.98 -16.33 6.12
C LYS A 40 17.60 -14.85 6.01
N MET A 41 18.57 -13.94 6.13
CA MET A 41 18.35 -12.49 6.00
C MET A 41 17.60 -12.07 4.72
N ASP A 42 17.77 -12.82 3.63
CA ASP A 42 17.17 -12.59 2.31
C ASP A 42 15.85 -13.34 2.09
N SER A 43 15.30 -13.97 3.13
CA SER A 43 14.02 -14.68 3.02
C SER A 43 12.89 -13.73 2.68
N LEU A 44 12.05 -14.10 1.71
CA LEU A 44 10.84 -13.35 1.40
C LEU A 44 9.86 -13.37 2.58
N LYS A 45 9.23 -12.22 2.84
CA LYS A 45 8.25 -12.05 3.92
C LYS A 45 7.00 -11.35 3.42
N LEU A 46 5.87 -11.75 4.00
CA LEU A 46 4.62 -11.03 3.83
C LEU A 46 4.66 -9.79 4.72
N PHE A 47 4.62 -8.63 4.08
CA PHE A 47 4.68 -7.35 4.77
C PHE A 47 3.30 -6.81 5.16
N PHE A 48 2.23 -7.47 4.72
CA PHE A 48 0.85 -7.11 5.00
C PHE A 48 0.64 -5.60 4.86
N SER A 49 0.04 -4.96 5.85
CA SER A 49 -0.31 -3.54 5.79
C SER A 49 0.88 -2.57 5.68
N MET A 50 2.13 -3.00 5.88
CA MET A 50 3.29 -2.15 5.58
C MET A 50 3.35 -1.76 4.10
N THR A 51 2.74 -2.56 3.21
CA THR A 51 2.66 -2.23 1.77
C THR A 51 1.85 -0.96 1.47
N LYS A 52 0.93 -0.56 2.37
CA LYS A 52 0.10 0.65 2.20
C LYS A 52 0.94 1.93 2.20
N SER A 53 2.04 1.96 2.95
CA SER A 53 2.98 3.08 2.94
C SER A 53 3.66 3.23 1.57
N PHE A 54 3.99 2.13 0.90
CA PHE A 54 4.55 2.17 -0.45
C PHE A 54 3.51 2.62 -1.48
N ALA A 55 2.26 2.18 -1.37
CA ALA A 55 1.18 2.66 -2.23
C ALA A 55 0.93 4.17 -2.05
N SER A 56 0.92 4.65 -0.81
CA SER A 56 0.77 6.09 -0.49
C SER A 56 1.94 6.90 -1.04
N PHE A 57 3.16 6.39 -0.89
CA PHE A 57 4.36 7.02 -1.46
C PHE A 57 4.31 7.09 -2.99
N ALA A 58 3.85 6.03 -3.66
CA ALA A 58 3.64 6.03 -5.10
C ALA A 58 2.63 7.09 -5.55
N ILE A 59 1.54 7.29 -4.80
CA ILE A 59 0.55 8.35 -5.05
C ILE A 59 1.18 9.73 -4.91
N GLY A 60 1.97 9.96 -3.85
CA GLY A 60 2.70 11.21 -3.68
C GLY A 60 3.61 11.52 -4.87
N ILE A 61 4.40 10.54 -5.33
CA ILE A 61 5.24 10.68 -6.52
C ILE A 61 4.41 10.99 -7.77
N ALA A 62 3.32 10.25 -8.00
CA ALA A 62 2.47 10.48 -9.17
C ALA A 62 1.83 11.87 -9.15
N SER A 63 1.49 12.38 -7.96
CA SER A 63 1.00 13.75 -7.77
C SER A 63 2.07 14.79 -8.07
N ASP A 64 3.31 14.60 -7.58
CA ASP A 64 4.43 15.51 -7.85
C ASP A 64 4.79 15.58 -9.33
N LEU A 65 4.58 14.48 -10.06
CA LEU A 65 4.77 14.40 -11.52
C LEU A 65 3.57 14.92 -12.33
N GLY A 66 2.50 15.37 -11.68
CA GLY A 66 1.30 15.90 -12.34
C GLY A 66 0.46 14.84 -13.07
N LEU A 67 0.63 13.55 -12.74
CA LEU A 67 -0.15 12.46 -13.34
C LEU A 67 -1.54 12.30 -12.74
N LEU A 68 -1.74 12.83 -11.53
CA LEU A 68 -2.99 12.89 -10.79
C LEU A 68 -2.95 14.05 -9.80
N ASN A 69 -4.10 14.43 -9.26
CA ASN A 69 -4.20 15.25 -8.06
C ASN A 69 -4.77 14.40 -6.90
N ILE A 70 -4.27 14.58 -5.69
CA ILE A 70 -4.82 13.87 -4.52
C ILE A 70 -6.27 14.24 -4.20
N ASP A 71 -6.76 15.37 -4.70
CA ASP A 71 -8.17 15.78 -4.58
C ASP A 71 -9.05 15.30 -5.75
N ASP A 72 -8.49 14.53 -6.68
CA ASP A 72 -9.25 13.89 -7.75
C ASP A 72 -10.25 12.87 -7.21
N TYR A 73 -11.44 12.85 -7.81
CA TYR A 73 -12.48 11.87 -7.47
C TYR A 73 -12.09 10.50 -8.00
N ILE A 74 -12.24 9.45 -7.19
CA ILE A 74 -11.80 8.10 -7.58
C ILE A 74 -12.59 7.55 -8.77
N VAL A 75 -13.84 7.98 -8.92
CA VAL A 75 -14.76 7.49 -9.96
C VAL A 75 -14.25 7.79 -11.37
N GLN A 76 -13.52 8.90 -11.55
CA GLN A 76 -12.97 9.31 -12.86
C GLN A 76 -11.93 8.31 -13.41
N TYR A 77 -11.33 7.48 -12.56
CA TYR A 77 -10.36 6.46 -12.98
C TYR A 77 -11.01 5.11 -13.34
N PHE A 78 -12.30 4.95 -13.00
CA PHE A 78 -13.01 3.67 -13.04
C PHE A 78 -14.43 3.79 -13.61
N GLU A 79 -14.66 4.72 -14.53
CA GLU A 79 -15.98 4.98 -15.12
C GLU A 79 -16.63 3.71 -15.72
N ASP A 80 -15.84 2.88 -16.41
CA ASP A 80 -16.28 1.60 -17.01
C ASP A 80 -16.60 0.49 -15.98
N GLU A 81 -16.30 0.73 -14.70
CA GLU A 81 -16.44 -0.24 -13.60
C GLU A 81 -17.50 0.18 -12.58
N LEU A 82 -18.11 1.35 -12.75
CA LEU A 82 -19.16 1.84 -11.88
C LEU A 82 -20.41 0.94 -11.95
N PRO A 83 -21.11 0.72 -10.81
CA PRO A 83 -22.41 0.09 -10.83
C PRO A 83 -23.46 0.98 -11.50
N GLN A 84 -24.57 0.38 -11.95
CA GLN A 84 -25.69 1.14 -12.53
C GLN A 84 -26.33 2.14 -11.56
N SER A 85 -26.21 1.89 -10.25
CA SER A 85 -26.73 2.75 -9.19
C SER A 85 -25.66 2.87 -8.09
N PRO A 86 -24.68 3.77 -8.25
CA PRO A 86 -23.67 4.00 -7.23
C PRO A 86 -24.29 4.66 -6.00
N ASP A 87 -23.65 4.47 -4.85
CA ASP A 87 -23.98 5.21 -3.64
C ASP A 87 -23.72 6.71 -3.85
N GLN A 88 -24.61 7.57 -3.34
CA GLN A 88 -24.52 9.03 -3.52
C GLN A 88 -23.19 9.60 -3.01
N ASN A 89 -22.58 8.99 -1.99
CA ASN A 89 -21.32 9.46 -1.45
C ASN A 89 -20.09 8.94 -2.22
N LEU A 90 -20.24 7.90 -3.05
CA LEU A 90 -19.13 7.35 -3.85
C LEU A 90 -18.55 8.42 -4.80
N ASP A 91 -19.41 9.21 -5.44
CA ASP A 91 -18.99 10.24 -6.40
C ASP A 91 -18.18 11.38 -5.75
N LYS A 92 -18.20 11.48 -4.42
CA LYS A 92 -17.46 12.47 -3.64
C LYS A 92 -16.15 11.92 -3.07
N VAL A 93 -15.88 10.62 -3.23
CA VAL A 93 -14.67 10.00 -2.69
C VAL A 93 -13.47 10.44 -3.53
N THR A 94 -12.46 11.02 -2.89
CA THR A 94 -11.23 11.44 -3.53
C THR A 94 -10.08 10.49 -3.20
N ILE A 95 -8.96 10.62 -3.92
CA ILE A 95 -7.72 9.90 -3.60
C ILE A 95 -7.27 10.19 -2.16
N ARG A 96 -7.39 11.44 -1.70
CA ARG A 96 -7.10 11.85 -0.33
C ARG A 96 -7.91 11.05 0.68
N HIS A 97 -9.21 10.86 0.44
CA HIS A 97 -10.06 10.07 1.33
C HIS A 97 -9.61 8.60 1.43
N LEU A 98 -9.06 8.02 0.35
CA LEU A 98 -8.47 6.69 0.41
C LEU A 98 -7.15 6.67 1.19
N LEU A 99 -6.28 7.68 1.02
CA LEU A 99 -5.02 7.84 1.76
C LEU A 99 -5.25 7.98 3.27
N THR A 100 -6.32 8.68 3.66
CA THR A 100 -6.67 8.95 5.06
C THR A 100 -7.65 7.95 5.65
N MET A 101 -8.01 6.89 4.91
CA MET A 101 -8.94 5.84 5.35
C MET A 101 -10.31 6.41 5.79
N SER A 102 -10.79 7.41 5.06
CA SER A 102 -12.02 8.14 5.35
C SER A 102 -12.96 8.18 4.14
N SER A 103 -13.08 7.06 3.42
CA SER A 103 -13.85 6.99 2.18
C SER A 103 -15.37 7.09 2.36
N GLY A 104 -15.88 6.95 3.59
CA GLY A 104 -17.32 6.92 3.87
C GLY A 104 -17.91 5.52 4.03
N ILE A 105 -17.13 4.46 3.78
CA ILE A 105 -17.50 3.07 4.09
C ILE A 105 -17.50 2.88 5.60
N HIS A 106 -18.54 2.25 6.14
CA HIS A 106 -18.64 1.92 7.56
C HIS A 106 -18.06 0.55 7.91
N ASP A 107 -18.42 -0.46 7.12
CA ASP A 107 -18.13 -1.85 7.43
C ASP A 107 -16.72 -2.29 7.05
N ASN A 108 -16.29 -3.46 7.53
CA ASN A 108 -15.02 -4.05 7.10
C ASN A 108 -15.29 -4.87 5.84
N THR A 109 -14.93 -4.32 4.69
CA THR A 109 -15.19 -4.95 3.40
C THR A 109 -14.20 -6.07 3.05
N TYR A 110 -13.18 -6.32 3.88
CA TYR A 110 -12.14 -7.30 3.55
C TYR A 110 -12.71 -8.69 3.27
N GLY A 111 -13.65 -9.18 4.11
CA GLY A 111 -14.22 -10.52 3.95
C GLY A 111 -15.04 -10.70 2.68
N GLU A 112 -15.73 -9.64 2.24
CA GLU A 112 -16.57 -9.68 1.04
C GLU A 112 -15.76 -9.52 -0.25
N LEU A 113 -14.69 -8.73 -0.17
CA LEU A 113 -13.90 -8.34 -1.33
C LEU A 113 -12.64 -9.19 -1.52
N VAL A 114 -12.20 -9.96 -0.51
CA VAL A 114 -11.08 -10.88 -0.65
C VAL A 114 -11.46 -12.03 -1.59
N GLY A 115 -10.61 -12.32 -2.58
CA GLY A 115 -10.84 -13.42 -3.53
C GLY A 115 -11.81 -13.10 -4.67
N GLN A 116 -12.35 -11.87 -4.76
CA GLN A 116 -13.16 -11.44 -5.90
C GLN A 116 -12.27 -11.22 -7.13
N ASP A 117 -12.65 -11.80 -8.28
CA ASP A 117 -11.95 -11.59 -9.56
C ASP A 117 -12.05 -10.13 -10.02
N HIS A 118 -13.24 -9.54 -9.90
CA HIS A 118 -13.53 -8.14 -10.24
C HIS A 118 -13.65 -7.26 -8.99
N TRP A 119 -12.63 -7.30 -8.14
CA TRP A 119 -12.64 -6.63 -6.83
C TRP A 119 -12.84 -5.11 -6.91
N ILE A 120 -12.44 -4.43 -8.00
CA ILE A 120 -12.67 -2.99 -8.20
C ILE A 120 -14.18 -2.73 -8.30
N LYS A 121 -14.87 -3.42 -9.22
CA LYS A 121 -16.34 -3.37 -9.35
C LYS A 121 -17.04 -3.73 -8.04
N ALA A 122 -16.52 -4.72 -7.32
CA ALA A 122 -17.08 -5.13 -6.03
C ALA A 122 -16.89 -4.04 -4.95
N PHE A 123 -15.75 -3.34 -4.94
CA PHE A 123 -15.50 -2.20 -4.06
C PHE A 123 -16.41 -1.01 -4.38
N LEU A 124 -16.57 -0.67 -5.66
CA LEU A 124 -17.42 0.43 -6.11
C LEU A 124 -18.92 0.16 -5.88
N ARG A 125 -19.32 -1.09 -5.64
CA ARG A 125 -20.68 -1.49 -5.27
C ARG A 125 -20.97 -1.43 -3.77
N GLN A 126 -19.96 -1.18 -2.95
CA GLN A 126 -20.15 -1.08 -1.51
C GLN A 126 -21.04 0.10 -1.15
N VAL A 127 -21.61 0.07 0.05
CA VAL A 127 -22.40 1.17 0.59
C VAL A 127 -21.47 2.20 1.24
N PHE A 128 -21.71 3.48 0.98
CA PHE A 128 -20.95 4.62 1.49
C PHE A 128 -21.85 5.48 2.38
N PRO A 129 -22.28 4.99 3.56
CA PRO A 129 -23.31 5.66 4.36
C PRO A 129 -22.87 7.01 4.94
N HIS A 130 -21.56 7.28 5.00
CA HIS A 130 -21.01 8.53 5.55
C HIS A 130 -20.46 9.42 4.44
N GLU A 131 -20.55 10.73 4.65
CA GLU A 131 -19.86 11.68 3.79
C GLU A 131 -18.33 11.40 3.85
N PRO A 132 -17.64 11.34 2.69
CA PRO A 132 -16.19 11.14 2.69
C PRO A 132 -15.47 12.21 3.51
N GLY A 133 -14.48 11.80 4.30
CA GLY A 133 -13.76 12.66 5.25
C GLY A 133 -14.36 12.72 6.65
N THR A 134 -15.61 12.31 6.85
CA THR A 134 -16.30 12.43 8.17
C THR A 134 -16.17 11.21 9.07
N HIS A 135 -15.86 10.04 8.50
CA HIS A 135 -15.76 8.79 9.23
C HIS A 135 -14.46 8.05 8.90
N TYR A 136 -13.65 7.76 9.92
CA TYR A 136 -12.45 6.94 9.76
C TYR A 136 -12.79 5.45 9.81
N ARG A 137 -12.45 4.73 8.74
CA ARG A 137 -12.54 3.28 8.64
C ARG A 137 -11.31 2.72 7.95
N TYR A 138 -10.48 2.00 8.71
CA TYR A 138 -9.33 1.31 8.17
C TYR A 138 -9.73 0.31 7.08
N SER A 139 -9.22 0.49 5.85
CA SER A 139 -9.63 -0.26 4.68
C SER A 139 -8.44 -0.81 3.90
N THR A 140 -8.36 -2.15 3.80
CA THR A 140 -7.36 -2.80 2.95
C THR A 140 -7.65 -2.56 1.47
N HIS A 141 -8.91 -2.69 1.05
CA HIS A 141 -9.29 -2.47 -0.35
C HIS A 141 -9.24 -1.00 -0.76
N GLY A 142 -9.41 -0.05 0.17
CA GLY A 142 -9.12 1.37 -0.10
C GLY A 142 -7.66 1.58 -0.54
N SER A 143 -6.69 0.89 0.08
CA SER A 143 -5.30 0.92 -0.39
C SER A 143 -5.06 0.15 -1.68
N HIS A 144 -5.84 -0.89 -1.97
CA HIS A 144 -5.79 -1.55 -3.28
C HIS A 144 -6.28 -0.62 -4.39
N MET A 145 -7.32 0.17 -4.14
CA MET A 145 -7.79 1.18 -5.08
C MET A 145 -6.69 2.20 -5.42
N LEU A 146 -5.91 2.68 -4.44
CA LEU A 146 -4.74 3.52 -4.71
C LEU A 146 -3.74 2.84 -5.67
N SER A 147 -3.50 1.55 -5.49
CA SER A 147 -2.62 0.76 -6.37
C SER A 147 -3.18 0.63 -7.79
N ALA A 148 -4.49 0.48 -7.93
CA ALA A 148 -5.16 0.45 -9.22
C ALA A 148 -5.11 1.81 -9.93
N ILE A 149 -5.28 2.92 -9.20
CA ILE A 149 -5.14 4.28 -9.73
C ILE A 149 -3.71 4.49 -10.25
N ILE A 150 -2.68 4.12 -9.49
CA ILE A 150 -1.29 4.18 -9.97
C ILE A 150 -1.12 3.39 -11.26
N THR A 151 -1.70 2.20 -11.34
CA THR A 151 -1.61 1.37 -12.56
C THR A 151 -2.27 2.06 -13.76
N LYS A 152 -3.42 2.71 -13.56
CA LYS A 152 -4.14 3.47 -14.61
C LYS A 152 -3.33 4.66 -15.10
N VAL A 153 -2.79 5.49 -14.21
CA VAL A 153 -2.08 6.73 -14.61
C VAL A 153 -0.68 6.48 -15.15
N SER A 154 -0.02 5.40 -14.71
CA SER A 154 1.36 5.09 -15.10
C SER A 154 1.48 4.06 -16.23
N GLY A 155 0.46 3.21 -16.39
CA GLY A 155 0.54 1.99 -17.20
C GLY A 155 1.46 0.91 -16.62
N LEU A 156 1.95 1.08 -15.39
CA LEU A 156 2.84 0.15 -14.71
C LEU A 156 2.14 -0.42 -13.46
N SER A 157 2.16 -1.75 -13.32
CA SER A 157 1.71 -2.36 -12.08
C SER A 157 2.72 -2.13 -10.95
N LEU A 158 2.24 -1.86 -9.73
CA LEU A 158 3.08 -1.86 -8.53
C LEU A 158 3.76 -3.21 -8.29
N THR A 159 3.19 -4.31 -8.77
CA THR A 159 3.84 -5.64 -8.72
C THR A 159 4.95 -5.79 -9.77
N ASP A 160 4.85 -5.13 -10.92
CA ASP A 160 5.87 -5.16 -11.98
C ASP A 160 7.08 -4.29 -11.66
N SER A 161 6.88 -3.24 -10.87
CA SER A 161 7.96 -2.39 -10.32
C SER A 161 8.99 -3.20 -9.51
N ARG A 162 8.60 -4.37 -8.99
CA ARG A 162 9.49 -5.34 -8.32
C ARG A 162 10.39 -6.11 -9.29
N ARG A 163 9.93 -6.43 -10.51
CA ARG A 163 10.69 -7.24 -11.49
C ARG A 163 11.76 -6.42 -12.21
N SER A 164 11.53 -5.14 -12.48
CA SER A 164 12.53 -4.32 -13.17
C SER A 164 13.77 -4.01 -12.32
N CYS A 165 13.66 -4.10 -10.99
CA CYS A 165 14.76 -3.89 -10.06
C CYS A 165 15.71 -5.11 -9.97
N GLY A 166 15.25 -6.31 -10.36
CA GLY A 166 16.03 -7.54 -10.26
C GLY A 166 16.96 -7.83 -11.44
N ASN A 167 16.85 -7.10 -12.55
CA ASN A 167 17.54 -7.47 -13.80
C ASN A 167 18.16 -6.29 -14.59
N LYS A 168 18.43 -5.15 -13.95
CA LYS A 168 19.20 -4.06 -14.59
C LYS A 168 20.39 -3.67 -13.72
N GLN A 169 21.56 -4.21 -14.06
CA GLN A 169 22.83 -3.50 -13.88
C GLN A 169 22.74 -2.21 -14.70
N GLY A 170 22.22 -1.14 -14.09
CA GLY A 170 21.93 0.11 -14.81
C GLY A 170 21.00 1.09 -14.10
N CYS A 171 20.54 0.83 -12.87
CA CYS A 171 19.96 1.88 -12.03
C CYS A 171 21.08 2.71 -11.40
N GLY A 172 21.61 3.67 -12.17
CA GLY A 172 22.45 4.74 -11.62
C GLY A 172 21.65 5.59 -10.63
N ASN A 173 22.27 5.90 -9.48
CA ASN A 173 21.85 6.91 -8.50
C ASN A 173 20.48 6.71 -7.82
N GLY A 174 20.24 5.56 -7.20
CA GLY A 174 19.39 5.48 -6.00
C GLY A 174 17.91 5.83 -6.15
N GLN A 175 17.36 6.00 -7.36
CA GLN A 175 15.94 6.21 -7.57
C GLN A 175 15.19 4.86 -7.56
N PRO A 176 14.17 4.66 -6.70
CA PRO A 176 13.24 3.54 -6.81
C PRO A 176 12.76 3.34 -8.26
N CYS A 177 12.78 2.11 -8.78
CA CYS A 177 12.38 1.79 -10.17
C CYS A 177 11.00 2.32 -10.59
N LEU A 178 10.10 2.56 -9.64
CA LEU A 178 8.83 3.24 -9.87
C LEU A 178 9.05 4.65 -10.46
N LEU A 179 10.00 5.42 -9.93
CA LEU A 179 10.37 6.76 -10.40
C LEU A 179 10.98 6.72 -11.80
N ALA A 180 11.78 5.71 -12.12
CA ALA A 180 12.39 5.58 -13.45
C ALA A 180 11.37 5.24 -14.55
N GLY A 181 10.25 4.60 -14.20
CA GLY A 181 9.13 4.35 -15.11
C GLY A 181 8.22 5.55 -15.29
N LEU A 182 7.96 6.29 -14.20
CA LEU A 182 7.10 7.47 -14.19
C LEU A 182 7.76 8.72 -14.81
N SER A 183 9.08 8.86 -14.70
CA SER A 183 9.85 10.02 -15.21
C SER A 183 10.18 9.95 -16.71
N LYS A 184 9.87 8.86 -17.40
CA LYS A 184 10.25 8.63 -18.81
C LYS A 184 9.17 9.06 -19.83
N ARG A 185 8.25 9.93 -19.45
CA ARG A 185 7.29 10.55 -20.37
C ARG A 185 7.41 12.06 -20.29
#